data_AF-Q9N4F0-F1
#
_entry.id   AF-Q9N4F0-F1
#
_cell.length_a   1.000
_cell.length_b   1.000
_cell.length_c   1.000
_cell.angle_alpha   90.00
_cell.angle_beta   90.00
_cell.angle_gamma   90.00
#
_symmetry.space_group_name_H-M   'P 1'
#
loop_
_entity.id
_entity.type
_entity.pdbx_description
1 polymer ?
#
loop_
_entity_poly.entity_id
_entity_poly.type
_entity_poly.pdbx_seq_one_letter_code
_entity_poly.pdbx_strand_id
1 'polypeptide(L)'
;MRIALIFLVLLVSFASSCKNFDKYMNMFCRYGLEQSPCTVEDYSTYKSACCAMKNNCSYKEFPKDDVCCFTVECLKRCFPEKLLKNDKVY
;
A
#
# COMPACT_ATOMS: atom_id res chain seq x y z
N MET A 1 -35.85 -1.24 -9.90
CA MET A 1 -35.34 -1.22 -8.51
C MET A 1 -34.41 -2.40 -8.15
N ARG A 2 -34.67 -3.65 -8.57
CA ARG A 2 -33.81 -4.80 -8.17
C ARG A 2 -32.37 -4.75 -8.71
N ILE A 3 -32.17 -4.28 -9.95
CA ILE A 3 -30.83 -4.21 -10.57
C ILE A 3 -29.92 -3.20 -9.85
N ALA A 4 -30.45 -2.05 -9.43
CA ALA A 4 -29.69 -1.02 -8.73
C ALA A 4 -29.12 -1.51 -7.38
N LEU A 5 -29.84 -2.38 -6.66
CA LEU A 5 -29.38 -2.95 -5.40
C LEU A 5 -28.21 -3.93 -5.61
N ILE A 6 -28.20 -4.71 -6.69
CA ILE A 6 -27.13 -5.68 -6.99
C ILE A 6 -25.80 -4.94 -7.30
N PHE A 7 -25.86 -3.86 -8.08
CA PHE A 7 -24.67 -3.03 -8.37
C PHE A 7 -24.07 -2.41 -7.11
N LEU A 8 -24.90 -1.96 -6.16
CA LEU A 8 -24.43 -1.37 -4.90
C LEU A 8 -23.66 -2.39 -4.04
N VAL A 9 -24.17 -3.63 -3.94
CA VAL A 9 -23.52 -4.70 -3.15
C VAL A 9 -22.15 -5.07 -3.71
N LEU A 10 -22.02 -5.13 -5.05
CA LEU A 10 -20.74 -5.42 -5.69
C LEU A 10 -19.71 -4.32 -5.39
N LEU A 11 -20.07 -3.04 -5.51
CA LEU A 11 -19.16 -1.92 -5.24
C LEU A 11 -18.68 -1.88 -3.78
N VAL A 12 -19.57 -2.11 -2.82
CA VAL A 12 -19.19 -2.17 -1.38
C VAL A 12 -18.24 -3.35 -1.11
N SER A 13 -18.41 -4.46 -1.82
CA SER A 13 -17.54 -5.63 -1.68
C SER A 13 -16.11 -5.33 -2.18
N PHE A 14 -15.96 -4.62 -3.29
CA PHE A 14 -14.64 -4.20 -3.79
C PHE A 14 -13.95 -3.17 -2.89
N ALA A 15 -14.70 -2.21 -2.32
CA ALA A 15 -14.10 -1.22 -1.42
C ALA A 15 -13.59 -1.83 -0.10
N SER A 16 -14.23 -2.91 0.37
CA SER A 16 -13.82 -3.60 1.59
C SER A 16 -12.73 -4.65 1.37
N SER A 17 -12.56 -5.16 0.14
CA SER A 17 -11.57 -6.19 -0.15
C SER A 17 -10.15 -5.67 0.08
N CYS A 18 -9.76 -4.51 -0.45
CA CYS A 18 -8.34 -4.15 -0.45
C CYS A 18 -7.71 -3.68 0.89
N LYS A 19 -8.38 -3.85 2.03
CA LYS A 19 -7.90 -3.42 3.35
C LYS A 19 -6.56 -4.05 3.76
N ASN A 20 -6.27 -5.28 3.32
CA ASN A 20 -5.01 -5.96 3.66
C ASN A 20 -3.80 -5.29 3.02
N PHE A 21 -3.89 -4.89 1.74
CA PHE A 21 -2.79 -4.21 1.07
C PHE A 21 -2.43 -2.93 1.81
N ASP A 22 -3.43 -2.08 2.08
CA ASP A 22 -3.21 -0.81 2.76
C ASP A 22 -2.69 -1.02 4.20
N LYS A 23 -3.17 -2.07 4.89
CA LYS A 23 -2.66 -2.47 6.22
C LYS A 23 -1.18 -2.85 6.16
N TYR A 24 -0.77 -3.69 5.23
CA TYR A 24 0.61 -4.17 5.12
C TYR A 24 1.56 -3.09 4.60
N MET A 25 1.09 -2.24 3.68
CA MET A 25 1.81 -1.05 3.24
C MET A 25 2.12 -0.13 4.43
N ASN A 26 1.13 0.15 5.29
CA ASN A 26 1.33 0.92 6.51
C ASN A 26 2.25 0.23 7.53
N MET A 27 2.28 -1.10 7.56
CA MET A 27 3.13 -1.86 8.49
C MET A 27 4.59 -1.93 8.03
N PHE A 28 4.82 -2.12 6.73
CA PHE A 28 6.13 -2.48 6.19
C PHE A 28 6.85 -1.36 5.45
N CYS A 29 6.13 -0.37 4.93
CA CYS A 29 6.71 0.65 4.05
C CYS A 29 6.93 2.01 4.73
N ARG A 30 6.89 2.09 6.07
CA ARG A 30 7.16 3.33 6.82
C ARG A 30 8.66 3.51 7.05
N TYR A 31 9.11 4.75 6.99
CA TYR A 31 10.46 5.12 7.44
C TYR A 31 10.44 5.37 8.95
N GLY A 32 10.84 4.38 9.76
CA GLY A 32 10.99 4.56 11.20
C GLY A 32 9.71 5.08 11.88
N LEU A 33 9.75 6.33 12.35
CA LEU A 33 8.64 7.00 13.05
C LEU A 33 7.65 7.72 12.12
N GLU A 34 7.88 7.74 10.81
CA GLU A 34 6.98 8.41 9.87
C GLU A 34 5.59 7.77 9.88
N GLN A 35 4.55 8.62 9.90
CA GLN A 35 3.16 8.16 9.98
C GLN A 35 2.67 7.56 8.66
N SER A 36 3.19 8.07 7.54
CA SER A 36 2.86 7.62 6.20
C SER A 36 3.90 6.62 5.67
N PRO A 37 3.46 5.60 4.92
CA PRO A 37 4.37 4.76 4.16
C PRO A 37 4.93 5.51 2.95
N CYS A 38 6.10 5.08 2.47
CA CYS A 38 6.64 5.49 1.17
C CYS A 38 6.73 4.28 0.24
N THR A 39 6.13 4.43 -0.93
CA THR A 39 6.05 3.37 -1.93
C THR A 39 6.66 3.82 -3.25
N VAL A 40 6.90 2.89 -4.15
CA VAL A 40 7.15 3.18 -5.58
C VAL A 40 5.97 3.97 -6.17
N GLU A 41 6.19 4.78 -7.21
CA GLU A 41 5.11 5.63 -7.76
C GLU A 41 3.94 4.83 -8.32
N ASP A 42 4.22 3.69 -8.97
CA ASP A 42 3.20 2.85 -9.60
C ASP A 42 3.01 1.51 -8.89
N TYR A 43 2.63 1.56 -7.61
CA TYR A 43 2.25 0.36 -6.87
C TYR A 43 0.82 -0.12 -7.19
N SER A 44 0.11 0.55 -8.11
CA SER A 44 -1.30 0.33 -8.41
C SER A 44 -1.58 -1.09 -8.91
N THR A 45 -0.65 -1.64 -9.69
CA THR A 45 -0.71 -3.01 -10.22
C THR A 45 -0.58 -4.03 -9.10
N TYR A 46 0.35 -3.83 -8.15
CA TYR A 46 0.50 -4.70 -6.98
C TYR A 46 -0.72 -4.62 -6.05
N LYS A 47 -1.27 -3.42 -5.86
CA LYS A 47 -2.50 -3.22 -5.10
C LYS A 47 -3.63 -4.02 -5.73
N SER A 48 -3.90 -3.81 -7.02
CA SER A 48 -4.96 -4.49 -7.77
C SER A 48 -4.79 -6.02 -7.74
N ALA A 49 -3.57 -6.52 -7.93
CA ALA A 49 -3.25 -7.94 -7.83
C ALA A 49 -3.58 -8.48 -6.43
N CYS A 50 -3.15 -7.80 -5.36
CA CYS A 50 -3.49 -8.18 -3.99
C CYS A 50 -5.01 -8.16 -3.73
N CYS A 51 -5.74 -7.14 -4.20
CA CYS A 51 -7.18 -7.06 -3.99
C CYS A 51 -7.96 -8.14 -4.75
N ALA A 52 -7.39 -8.68 -5.84
CA ALA A 52 -8.01 -9.72 -6.66
C ALA A 52 -7.83 -11.14 -6.10
N MET A 53 -6.91 -11.33 -5.14
CA MET A 53 -6.69 -12.63 -4.49
C MET A 53 -7.88 -13.03 -3.61
N LYS A 54 -8.12 -14.34 -3.47
CA LYS A 54 -9.13 -14.86 -2.56
C LYS A 54 -8.78 -14.48 -1.12
N ASN A 55 -9.66 -13.71 -0.46
CA ASN A 55 -9.43 -13.11 0.87
C ASN A 55 -8.33 -12.02 0.90
N ASN A 56 -8.00 -11.46 -0.26
CA ASN A 56 -6.89 -10.52 -0.46
C ASN A 56 -5.51 -11.16 -0.23
N CYS A 57 -4.43 -10.45 -0.56
CA CYS A 57 -3.11 -10.91 -0.21
C CYS A 57 -2.96 -11.03 1.32
N SER A 58 -2.26 -12.07 1.75
CA SER A 58 -1.76 -12.26 3.10
C SER A 58 -0.46 -11.49 3.32
N TYR A 59 0.01 -11.45 4.58
CA TYR A 59 1.27 -10.77 4.91
C TYR A 59 2.49 -11.38 4.19
N LYS A 60 2.43 -12.66 3.80
CA LYS A 60 3.50 -13.35 3.05
C LYS A 60 3.45 -13.05 1.55
N GLU A 61 2.27 -12.70 1.05
CA GLU A 61 2.03 -12.41 -0.36
C GLU A 61 2.15 -10.92 -0.67
N PHE A 62 2.24 -10.06 0.36
CA PHE A 62 2.49 -8.64 0.18
C PHE A 62 3.88 -8.45 -0.44
N PRO A 63 3.98 -7.89 -1.67
CA PRO A 63 5.24 -7.77 -2.38
C PRO A 63 6.06 -6.59 -1.82
N LYS A 64 6.65 -6.81 -0.65
CA LYS A 64 7.31 -5.78 0.14
C LYS A 64 8.42 -5.07 -0.64
N ASP A 65 9.27 -5.85 -1.30
CA ASP A 65 10.45 -5.33 -2.00
C ASP A 65 10.08 -4.58 -3.30
N ASP A 66 8.89 -4.86 -3.85
CA ASP A 66 8.38 -4.18 -5.05
C ASP A 66 7.50 -2.97 -4.73
N VAL A 67 6.89 -2.93 -3.54
CA VAL A 67 5.97 -1.86 -3.12
C VAL A 67 6.66 -0.84 -2.23
N CYS A 68 7.40 -1.27 -1.22
CA CYS A 68 8.04 -0.37 -0.26
C CYS A 68 9.30 0.23 -0.88
N CYS A 69 9.47 1.56 -0.80
CA CYS A 69 10.65 2.20 -1.33
C CYS A 69 11.48 2.91 -0.25
N PHE A 70 12.70 2.41 -0.05
CA PHE A 70 13.65 2.87 0.99
C PHE A 70 14.90 3.58 0.44
N THR A 71 14.87 4.01 -0.82
CA THR A 71 16.00 4.73 -1.44
C THR A 71 16.02 6.20 -1.05
N VAL A 72 17.18 6.85 -1.17
CA VAL A 72 17.30 8.31 -0.97
C VAL A 72 16.37 9.09 -1.92
N GLU A 73 16.17 8.58 -3.14
CA GLU A 73 15.24 9.17 -4.11
C GLU A 73 13.79 9.11 -3.61
N CYS A 74 13.36 7.95 -3.11
CA CYS A 74 12.04 7.80 -2.53
C CYS A 74 11.87 8.61 -1.24
N LEU A 75 12.91 8.72 -0.41
CA LEU A 75 12.88 9.59 0.74
C LEU A 75 12.66 11.06 0.31
N LYS A 76 13.42 11.56 -0.66
CA LYS A 76 13.25 12.92 -1.19
C LYS A 76 11.87 13.16 -1.79
N ARG A 77 11.26 12.14 -2.40
CA ARG A 77 9.91 12.21 -2.96
C ARG A 77 8.83 12.22 -1.89
N CYS A 78 8.90 11.31 -0.92
CA CYS A 78 7.87 11.16 0.11
C CYS A 78 8.03 12.18 1.25
N PHE A 79 9.27 12.56 1.57
CA PHE A 79 9.66 13.40 2.70
C PHE A 79 10.84 14.32 2.31
N PRO A 80 10.61 15.36 1.49
CA PRO A 80 11.69 16.18 0.89
C PRO A 80 12.57 16.90 1.92
N GLU A 81 12.05 17.19 3.10
CA GLU A 81 12.77 17.85 4.21
C GLU A 81 13.65 16.88 5.02
N LYS A 82 13.60 15.58 4.72
CA LYS A 82 14.24 14.53 5.52
C LYS A 82 15.55 14.06 4.92
N LEU A 83 16.43 13.60 5.79
CA LEU A 83 17.74 13.06 5.40
C LEU A 83 17.88 11.60 5.83
N LEU A 84 18.41 10.77 4.92
CA LEU A 84 18.82 9.40 5.23
C LEU A 84 20.28 9.41 5.68
N LYS A 85 20.54 8.99 6.91
CA LYS A 85 21.90 8.82 7.44
C LYS A 85 21.97 7.54 8.26
N ASN A 86 22.92 6.65 7.95
CA ASN A 86 23.09 5.36 8.64
C ASN A 86 21.78 4.55 8.75
N ASP A 87 21.03 4.44 7.64
CA ASP A 87 19.73 3.76 7.56
C ASP A 87 18.64 4.32 8.49
N LYS A 88 18.83 5.54 9.00
CA LYS A 88 17.85 6.28 9.81
C LYS A 88 17.43 7.55 9.11
N VAL A 89 16.15 7.87 9.22
CA VAL A 89 15.55 9.11 8.72
C VAL A 89 15.56 10.16 9.83
N TYR A 90 16.06 11.36 9.50
CA TYR A 90 16.15 12.53 10.36
C TYR A 90 15.25 13.63 9.81
#